data_AF-A0AAF0R3P3-F1
#
_entry.id   AF-A0AAF0R3P3-F1
#
_cell.length_a   1.000
_cell.length_b   1.000
_cell.length_c   1.000
_cell.angle_alpha   90.00
_cell.angle_beta   90.00
_cell.angle_gamma   90.00
#
_symmetry.space_group_name_H-M   'P 1'
#
loop_
_entity.id
_entity.type
_entity.pdbx_description
1 polymer ?
#
loop_
_entity_poly.entity_id
_entity_poly.type
_entity_poly.pdbx_seq_one_letter_code
_entity_poly.pdbx_strand_id
1 'polypeptide(L)'
;GLDISLSQEENEFFEIAFIENIPQQTHGSLDCGIYMLAYAEWLSYGQGNPACNFDVMFLRSRYATLLWNYGQQKNDVGAISDSEAPPRYNRPQIARDDSETIEIQ
;
A
#
# COMPACT_ATOMS: atom_id res chain seq x y z
N GLY A 1 14.98 27.58 36.83
CA GLY A 1 16.07 27.27 35.89
C GLY A 1 15.99 25.83 35.51
N LEU A 2 15.28 25.57 34.41
CA LEU A 2 15.41 24.54 33.38
C LEU A 2 14.05 24.60 32.66
N ASP A 3 14.09 25.21 31.49
CA ASP A 3 12.96 25.58 30.65
C ASP A 3 12.40 24.32 29.98
N ILE A 4 11.22 23.88 30.40
CA ILE A 4 10.45 22.83 29.70
C ILE A 4 9.61 23.57 28.66
N SER A 5 10.30 24.10 27.66
CA SER A 5 9.76 24.55 26.37
C SER A 5 9.83 23.43 25.32
N LEU A 6 10.06 22.19 25.75
CA LEU A 6 10.05 20.97 24.92
C LEU A 6 8.68 20.26 24.95
N SER A 7 7.60 21.03 25.02
CA SER A 7 6.26 20.59 24.65
C SER A 7 5.76 21.38 23.43
N GLN A 8 6.65 21.81 22.55
CA GLN A 8 6.27 21.92 21.15
C GLN A 8 6.08 20.49 20.66
N GLU A 9 4.82 20.05 20.72
CA GLU A 9 4.30 18.97 19.90
C GLU A 9 4.95 19.08 18.52
N GLU A 10 5.83 18.14 18.19
CA GLU A 10 6.21 17.85 16.82
C GLU A 10 4.94 17.38 16.12
N ASN A 11 4.11 18.36 15.73
CA ASN A 11 3.10 18.18 14.71
C ASN A 11 3.87 18.12 13.39
N GLU A 12 4.66 17.07 13.24
CA GLU A 12 5.38 16.74 12.02
C GLU A 12 4.33 16.20 11.05
N PHE A 13 3.57 17.13 10.48
CA PHE A 13 2.61 16.81 9.45
C PHE A 13 3.35 16.09 8.31
N PHE A 14 2.83 14.92 7.93
CA PHE A 14 3.36 14.20 6.77
C PHE A 14 3.27 15.08 5.52
N GLU A 15 4.34 15.13 4.75
CA GLU A 15 4.32 15.78 3.44
C GLU A 15 3.45 14.96 2.48
N ILE A 16 2.36 15.57 1.99
CA ILE A 16 1.47 14.95 1.01
C ILE A 16 1.88 15.45 -0.37
N ALA A 17 2.44 14.57 -1.19
CA ALA A 17 2.76 14.85 -2.58
C ALA A 17 1.67 14.33 -3.52
N PHE A 18 1.14 15.21 -4.38
CA PHE A 18 0.26 14.82 -5.48
C PHE A 18 1.09 14.56 -6.73
N ILE A 19 0.94 13.38 -7.31
CA ILE A 19 1.66 12.99 -8.53
C ILE A 19 0.65 12.88 -9.67
N GLU A 20 0.85 13.73 -10.67
CA GLU A 20 0.01 13.79 -11.86
C GLU A 20 0.56 12.90 -12.98
N ASN A 21 -0.25 12.67 -14.02
CA ASN A 21 0.13 11.95 -15.24
C ASN A 21 0.61 10.50 -15.00
N ILE A 22 0.18 9.89 -13.90
CA ILE A 22 0.40 8.46 -13.66
C ILE A 22 -0.42 7.68 -14.70
N PRO A 23 0.17 6.69 -15.40
CA PRO A 23 -0.58 5.77 -16.24
C PRO A 23 -1.74 5.16 -15.47
N GLN A 24 -2.95 5.19 -16.03
CA GLN A 24 -4.14 4.60 -15.44
C GLN A 24 -4.64 3.45 -16.31
N GLN A 25 -5.18 2.42 -15.67
CA GLN A 25 -5.86 1.34 -16.38
C GLN A 25 -7.08 1.86 -17.14
N THR A 26 -7.41 1.23 -18.26
CA THR A 26 -8.64 1.52 -18.99
C THR A 26 -9.87 1.06 -18.21
N HIS A 27 -11.01 1.74 -18.41
CA HIS A 27 -12.28 1.32 -17.82
C HIS A 27 -12.61 -0.14 -18.20
N GLY A 28 -13.04 -0.93 -17.21
CA GLY A 28 -13.31 -2.36 -17.38
C GLY A 28 -12.07 -3.27 -17.36
N SER A 29 -10.87 -2.71 -17.21
CA SER A 29 -9.67 -3.53 -16.99
C SER A 29 -9.66 -4.17 -15.59
N LEU A 30 -9.06 -5.36 -15.51
CA LEU A 30 -8.80 -6.10 -14.27
C LEU A 30 -7.35 -5.94 -13.80
N ASP A 31 -6.68 -4.86 -14.20
CA ASP A 31 -5.25 -4.60 -13.95
C ASP A 31 -4.96 -3.71 -12.76
N CYS A 32 -5.95 -3.33 -11.96
CA CYS A 32 -5.78 -2.38 -10.86
C CYS A 32 -4.58 -2.71 -9.96
N GLY A 33 -4.41 -3.97 -9.59
CA GLY A 33 -3.29 -4.44 -8.77
C GLY A 33 -1.94 -4.31 -9.47
N ILE A 34 -1.87 -4.52 -10.78
CA ILE A 34 -0.64 -4.39 -11.56
C ILE A 34 -0.19 -2.92 -11.60
N TYR A 35 -1.13 -1.98 -11.77
CA TYR A 35 -0.87 -0.55 -11.71
C TYR A 35 -0.38 -0.11 -10.33
N MET A 36 -1.02 -0.59 -9.26
CA MET A 36 -0.59 -0.30 -7.89
C MET A 36 0.81 -0.84 -7.57
N LEU A 37 1.11 -2.08 -7.97
CA LEU A 37 2.41 -2.71 -7.74
C LEU A 37 3.53 -1.97 -8.48
N ALA A 38 3.30 -1.65 -9.75
CA ALA A 38 4.28 -0.92 -10.55
C ALA A 38 4.54 0.49 -9.99
N TYR A 39 3.51 1.16 -9.47
CA TYR A 39 3.68 2.45 -8.81
C TYR A 39 4.43 2.36 -7.49
N ALA A 40 4.13 1.37 -6.63
CA ALA A 40 4.86 1.14 -5.39
C ALA A 40 6.33 0.81 -5.64
N GLU A 41 6.62 0.02 -6.68
CA GLU A 41 7.98 -0.28 -7.12
C GLU A 41 8.71 0.97 -7.61
N TRP A 42 8.05 1.82 -8.40
CA TRP A 42 8.59 3.09 -8.86
C TRP A 42 8.97 4.02 -7.70
N LEU A 43 8.10 4.13 -6.68
CA LEU A 43 8.39 4.88 -5.45
C LEU A 43 9.57 4.30 -4.68
N SER A 44 9.67 2.96 -4.61
CA SER A 44 10.71 2.26 -3.84
C SER A 44 12.11 2.45 -4.41
N TYR A 45 12.25 2.56 -5.74
CA TYR A 45 13.55 2.80 -6.39
C TYR A 45 13.94 4.29 -6.50
N GLY A 46 13.14 5.19 -5.93
CA GLY A 46 13.40 6.63 -5.92
C GLY A 46 13.13 7.29 -7.26
N GLN A 47 11.85 7.63 -7.54
CA GLN A 47 11.36 8.51 -8.62
C GLN A 47 12.14 8.46 -9.96
N GLY A 48 12.66 7.30 -10.36
CA GLY A 48 13.40 7.13 -11.60
C GLY A 48 12.45 7.18 -12.80
N ASN A 49 12.83 7.89 -13.86
CA ASN A 49 12.06 8.20 -15.07
C ASN A 49 10.80 7.31 -15.32
N PRO A 50 9.57 7.84 -15.15
CA PRO A 50 8.33 7.11 -15.43
C PRO A 50 8.13 6.82 -16.94
N ALA A 51 9.03 7.29 -17.81
CA ALA A 51 8.96 7.07 -19.24
C ALA A 51 9.38 5.67 -19.71
N CYS A 52 9.73 4.74 -18.81
CA CYS A 52 9.73 3.32 -19.16
C CYS A 52 8.28 2.88 -19.37
N ASN A 53 7.84 2.98 -20.64
CA ASN A 53 6.77 2.20 -21.26
C ASN A 53 6.08 1.22 -20.30
N PHE A 54 4.96 1.69 -19.74
CA PHE A 54 4.07 0.91 -18.88
C PHE A 54 3.40 -0.21 -19.69
N ASP A 55 4.16 -1.26 -19.98
CA ASP A 55 3.67 -2.44 -20.68
C ASP A 55 2.97 -3.36 -19.66
N VAL A 56 1.65 -3.25 -19.64
CA VAL A 56 0.78 -4.04 -18.75
C VAL A 56 0.97 -5.54 -18.94
N MET A 57 1.23 -6.01 -20.16
CA MET A 57 1.43 -7.44 -20.42
C MET A 57 2.76 -7.91 -19.84
N PHE A 58 3.83 -7.14 -20.05
CA PHE A 58 5.12 -7.43 -19.44
C PHE A 58 5.06 -7.44 -17.91
N LEU A 59 4.41 -6.42 -17.31
CA LEU A 59 4.25 -6.32 -15.86
C LEU A 59 3.43 -7.49 -15.30
N ARG A 60 2.33 -7.88 -15.96
CA ARG A 60 1.55 -9.07 -15.62
C ARG A 60 2.43 -10.31 -15.58
N SER A 61 3.19 -10.58 -16.63
CA SER A 61 4.07 -11.75 -16.69
C SER A 61 5.12 -11.73 -15.58
N ARG A 62 5.78 -10.59 -15.36
CA ARG A 62 6.81 -10.45 -14.33
C ARG A 62 6.26 -10.73 -12.93
N TYR A 63 5.15 -10.09 -12.55
CA TYR A 63 4.57 -10.28 -11.23
C TYR A 63 3.95 -11.66 -11.06
N ALA A 64 3.32 -12.22 -12.11
CA ALA A 64 2.80 -13.59 -12.06
C ALA A 64 3.91 -14.61 -11.81
N THR A 65 5.05 -14.50 -12.50
CA THR A 65 6.22 -15.36 -12.26
C THR A 65 6.77 -15.20 -10.85
N LEU A 66 6.84 -13.97 -10.34
CA LEU A 66 7.37 -13.68 -9.01
C LEU A 66 6.47 -14.25 -7.91
N LEU A 67 5.15 -14.08 -8.03
CA LEU A 67 4.16 -14.66 -7.12
C LEU A 67 4.14 -16.19 -7.18
N TRP A 68 4.27 -16.77 -8.39
CA TRP A 68 4.37 -18.22 -8.55
C TRP A 68 5.59 -18.78 -7.82
N ASN A 69 6.77 -18.20 -8.05
CA ASN A 69 8.01 -18.64 -7.41
C ASN A 69 7.94 -18.51 -5.88
N TYR A 70 7.36 -17.42 -5.38
CA TYR A 70 7.14 -17.24 -3.95
C TYR A 70 6.21 -18.32 -3.38
N GLY A 71 5.09 -18.59 -4.06
CA GLY A 71 4.15 -19.65 -3.66
C GLY A 71 4.80 -21.03 -3.62
N GLN A 72 5.66 -21.36 -4.60
CA GLN A 72 6.41 -22.62 -4.60
C GLN A 72 7.35 -22.71 -3.39
N GLN A 73 8.16 -21.68 -3.14
CA GLN A 73 9.07 -21.67 -1.98
C GLN A 73 8.32 -21.82 -0.65
N LYS A 74 7.16 -21.17 -0.53
CA LYS A 74 6.29 -21.27 0.64
C LYS A 74 5.75 -22.68 0.86
N ASN A 75 5.36 -23.35 -0.23
CA ASN A 75 4.91 -24.74 -0.18
C ASN A 75 6.06 -25.69 0.21
N ASP A 76 7.25 -25.50 -0.37
CA ASP A 76 8.43 -26.32 -0.08
C ASP A 76 8.87 -26.22 1.40
N VAL A 77 8.76 -25.03 1.98
CA VAL A 77 9.10 -24.79 3.41
C VAL A 77 7.95 -25.25 4.35
N GLY A 78 6.81 -25.66 3.80
CA GLY A 78 5.63 -26.04 4.60
C GLY A 78 5.04 -24.88 5.38
N ALA A 79 5.26 -23.64 4.91
CA ALA A 79 4.84 -22.45 5.62
C ALA A 79 3.32 -22.29 5.54
N ILE A 80 2.66 -22.26 6.70
CA ILE A 80 1.22 -21.99 6.81
C ILE A 80 0.99 -20.49 7.01
N SER A 81 -0.13 -19.97 6.51
CA SER A 81 -0.41 -18.52 6.50
C SER A 81 -0.24 -17.83 7.86
N ASP A 82 -0.60 -18.51 8.96
CA ASP A 82 -0.54 -17.94 10.30
C ASP A 82 0.90 -17.76 10.84
N SER A 83 1.92 -18.39 10.25
CA SER A 83 3.31 -18.28 10.74
C SER A 83 3.98 -16.95 10.36
N GLU A 84 3.45 -16.24 9.35
CA GLU A 84 3.98 -14.96 8.86
C GLU A 84 2.98 -13.81 9.03
N ALA A 85 1.80 -14.09 9.56
CA ALA A 85 0.83 -13.06 9.86
C ALA A 85 1.44 -12.09 10.90
N PRO A 86 1.34 -10.77 10.68
CA PRO A 86 1.60 -9.81 11.73
C PRO A 86 0.77 -10.15 12.97
N PRO A 87 1.23 -9.81 14.19
CA PRO A 87 0.45 -10.00 15.40
C PRO A 87 -0.97 -9.48 15.19
N ARG A 88 -1.98 -10.34 15.42
CA ARG A 88 -3.37 -9.93 15.27
C ARG A 88 -3.63 -8.80 16.24
N TYR A 89 -3.90 -7.60 15.73
CA TYR A 89 -4.44 -6.53 16.55
C TYR A 89 -5.83 -6.96 17.01
N ASN A 90 -5.96 -7.27 18.29
CA ASN A 90 -7.27 -7.41 18.93
C ASN A 90 -7.98 -6.07 18.82
N ARG A 91 -8.91 -5.92 17.86
CA ARG A 91 -9.79 -4.77 17.80
C ARG A 91 -10.60 -4.74 19.11
N PRO A 92 -10.47 -3.72 19.96
CA PRO A 92 -11.41 -3.55 21.06
C PRO A 92 -12.80 -3.44 20.44
N GLN A 93 -13.74 -4.25 20.89
CA GLN A 93 -15.14 -4.08 20.53
C GLN A 93 -15.61 -2.79 21.18
N ILE A 94 -15.44 -1.66 20.48
CA ILE A 94 -16.08 -0.41 20.84
C ILE A 94 -17.57 -0.72 20.77
N ALA A 95 -18.23 -0.69 21.93
CA ALA A 95 -19.69 -0.71 22.00
C ALA A 95 -20.19 0.36 21.03
N ARG A 96 -21.09 -0.03 20.12
CA ARG A 96 -21.74 0.92 19.22
C ARG A 96 -22.37 1.99 20.10
N ASP A 97 -21.82 3.19 20.03
CA ASP A 97 -22.45 4.40 20.53
C ASP A 97 -23.21 5.00 19.35
N ASP A 98 -24.50 5.20 19.57
CA ASP A 98 -25.50 5.50 18.55
C ASP A 98 -25.43 7.00 18.21
N SER A 99 -24.35 7.46 17.58
CA SER A 99 -24.21 8.88 17.23
C SER A 99 -24.53 9.15 15.75
N GLU A 100 -25.70 9.76 15.60
CA GLU A 100 -26.33 10.56 14.54
C GLU A 100 -25.79 10.56 13.09
N THR A 101 -26.75 10.35 12.18
CA THR A 101 -26.64 10.43 10.72
C THR A 101 -26.19 11.82 10.26
N ILE A 102 -25.08 11.88 9.52
CA ILE A 102 -24.63 13.10 8.84
C ILE A 102 -25.44 13.25 7.54
N GLU A 103 -26.28 14.28 7.45
CA GLU A 103 -26.94 14.69 6.21
C GLU A 103 -26.03 15.61 5.39
N ILE A 104 -25.88 15.31 4.10
CA ILE A 104 -25.13 16.13 3.15
C ILE A 104 -26.16 16.93 2.33
N GLN A 105 -26.06 18.25 2.36
CA GLN A 105 -26.88 19.19 1.58
C GLN A 105 -26.35 19.36 0.15
#